data_AF-A0A9X5XL82-F1
#
_entry.id   AF-A0A9X5XL82-F1
#
_cell.length_a   1.000
_cell.length_b   1.000
_cell.length_c   1.000
_cell.angle_alpha   90.00
_cell.angle_beta   90.00
_cell.angle_gamma   90.00
#
_symmetry.space_group_name_H-M   'P 1'
#
loop_
_entity.id
_entity.type
_entity.pdbx_description
1 polymer ?
#
loop_
_entity_poly.entity_id
_entity_poly.type
_entity_poly.pdbx_seq_one_letter_code
_entity_poly.pdbx_strand_id
1 'polypeptide(L)'
;MAPVVTQDEANASVTVIPQGDSDKMTVQYIAPNGDPKEVVATKVDNQWTLNEVPTGISIDNMNGAVTVNYQGVQNGSEVSASETHGNSDASPEARANVPVKEATPKAPTIISDE
;
A
#
# COMPACT_ATOMS: atom_id res chain seq x y z
N MET A 1 -11.05 0.64 -12.65
CA MET A 1 -10.06 -0.47 -12.69
C MET A 1 -9.62 -0.71 -11.25
N ALA A 2 -9.07 -1.87 -10.90
CA ALA A 2 -8.55 -2.04 -9.54
C ALA A 2 -7.20 -1.33 -9.39
N PRO A 3 -6.87 -0.80 -8.20
CA PRO A 3 -5.57 -0.19 -7.97
C PRO A 3 -4.48 -1.25 -8.05
N VAL A 4 -3.30 -0.87 -8.53
CA VAL A 4 -2.13 -1.74 -8.55
C VAL A 4 -1.44 -1.66 -7.21
N VAL A 5 -1.36 -2.79 -6.50
CA VAL A 5 -0.66 -2.87 -5.23
C VAL A 5 0.61 -3.68 -5.42
N THR A 6 1.75 -3.04 -5.16
CA THR A 6 3.09 -3.62 -5.30
C THR A 6 3.73 -3.73 -3.93
N GLN A 7 4.19 -4.92 -3.59
CA GLN A 7 4.89 -5.19 -2.34
C GLN A 7 6.39 -5.14 -2.60
N ASP A 8 7.13 -4.47 -1.72
CA ASP A 8 8.57 -4.40 -1.74
C ASP A 8 9.11 -5.13 -0.52
N GLU A 9 9.59 -6.35 -0.73
CA GLU A 9 10.09 -7.22 0.35
C GLU A 9 11.42 -6.71 0.92
N ALA A 10 12.23 -6.03 0.10
CA ALA A 10 13.53 -5.50 0.52
C ALA A 10 13.39 -4.34 1.51
N ASN A 11 12.42 -3.46 1.29
CA ASN A 11 12.12 -2.30 2.11
C ASN A 11 10.95 -2.54 3.08
N ALA A 12 10.34 -3.73 3.04
CA ALA A 12 9.12 -4.06 3.76
C ALA A 12 8.04 -2.97 3.60
N SER A 13 7.74 -2.59 2.36
CA SER A 13 6.79 -1.51 2.05
C SER A 13 5.81 -1.92 0.97
N VAL A 14 4.60 -1.36 0.99
CA VAL A 14 3.54 -1.60 0.01
C VAL A 14 3.24 -0.31 -0.72
N THR A 15 3.31 -0.30 -2.04
CA THR A 15 2.96 0.85 -2.88
C THR A 15 1.66 0.58 -3.61
N VAL A 16 0.67 1.45 -3.42
CA VAL A 16 -0.66 1.39 -4.02
C VAL A 16 -0.75 2.50 -5.06
N ILE A 17 -1.03 2.15 -6.31
CA ILE A 17 -1.16 3.11 -7.41
C ILE A 17 -2.58 3.01 -7.97
N PRO A 18 -3.39 4.08 -7.90
CA PRO A 18 -4.74 4.08 -8.48
C PRO A 18 -4.67 3.88 -9.99
N GLN A 19 -5.69 3.28 -10.60
CA GLN A 19 -5.71 2.97 -12.03
C GLN A 19 -6.94 3.52 -12.75
N GLY A 20 -6.68 4.18 -13.89
CA GLY A 20 -7.72 4.85 -14.67
C GLY A 20 -7.99 6.25 -14.14
N ASP A 21 -9.24 6.71 -14.24
CA ASP A 21 -9.62 8.11 -13.98
C ASP A 21 -10.18 8.34 -12.57
N SER A 22 -9.88 7.48 -11.60
CA SER A 22 -10.41 7.63 -10.23
C SER A 22 -10.01 8.95 -9.57
N ASP A 23 -10.96 9.53 -8.82
CA ASP A 23 -10.75 10.80 -8.10
C ASP A 23 -10.60 10.58 -6.59
N LYS A 24 -10.98 9.41 -6.09
CA LYS A 24 -10.85 9.06 -4.67
C LYS A 24 -10.36 7.64 -4.53
N MET A 25 -9.43 7.42 -3.62
CA MET A 25 -8.88 6.13 -3.27
C MET A 25 -8.85 5.98 -1.74
N THR A 26 -9.37 4.88 -1.24
CA THR A 26 -9.39 4.55 0.18
C THR A 26 -8.43 3.40 0.43
N VAL A 27 -7.46 3.59 1.31
CA VAL A 27 -6.47 2.57 1.69
C VAL A 27 -6.63 2.25 3.17
N GLN A 28 -6.99 1.00 3.47
CA GLN A 28 -7.10 0.47 4.81
C GLN A 28 -5.87 -0.38 5.14
N TYR A 29 -5.35 -0.23 6.34
CA TYR A 29 -4.15 -0.92 6.80
C TYR A 29 -4.18 -1.11 8.32
N ILE A 30 -3.36 -2.00 8.84
CA ILE A 30 -3.22 -2.21 10.28
C ILE A 30 -2.00 -1.45 10.79
N ALA A 31 -2.19 -0.52 11.71
CA ALA A 31 -1.11 0.23 12.34
C ALA A 31 -0.26 -0.67 13.28
N PRO A 32 0.98 -0.28 13.64
CA PRO A 32 1.90 -1.12 14.42
C PRO A 32 1.42 -1.41 15.85
N ASN A 33 0.43 -0.67 16.34
CA ASN A 33 -0.29 -0.95 17.58
C ASN A 33 -1.33 -2.09 17.46
N GLY A 34 -1.57 -2.59 16.24
CA GLY A 34 -2.61 -3.57 15.93
C GLY A 34 -3.98 -2.95 15.64
N ASP A 35 -4.08 -1.62 15.60
CA ASP A 35 -5.35 -0.93 15.31
C ASP A 35 -5.56 -0.78 13.79
N PRO A 36 -6.75 -1.14 13.26
CA PRO A 36 -7.08 -0.85 11.88
C PRO A 36 -7.20 0.66 11.66
N LYS A 37 -6.56 1.13 10.61
CA LYS A 37 -6.54 2.51 10.17
C LYS A 37 -6.94 2.59 8.71
N GLU A 38 -7.41 3.77 8.32
CA GLU A 38 -7.81 4.06 6.96
C GLU A 38 -7.30 5.44 6.58
N VAL A 39 -6.78 5.56 5.36
CA VAL A 39 -6.45 6.83 4.75
C VAL A 39 -7.22 6.98 3.45
N VAL A 40 -7.68 8.19 3.18
CA VAL A 40 -8.43 8.52 1.97
C VAL A 40 -7.61 9.51 1.16
N ALA A 41 -7.19 9.08 -0.02
CA ALA A 41 -6.58 9.89 -1.04
C ALA A 41 -7.67 10.50 -1.93
N THR A 42 -7.63 11.80 -2.14
CA THR A 42 -8.55 12.53 -3.03
C THR A 42 -7.74 13.34 -4.04
N LYS A 43 -8.11 13.24 -5.32
CA LYS A 43 -7.55 14.00 -6.42
C LYS A 43 -8.26 15.36 -6.50
N VAL A 44 -7.53 16.42 -6.19
CA VAL A 44 -8.00 17.81 -6.23
C VAL A 44 -7.08 18.57 -7.17
N ASP A 45 -7.65 19.23 -8.18
CA ASP A 45 -6.86 20.00 -9.17
C ASP A 45 -5.77 19.17 -9.88
N ASN A 46 -6.08 17.91 -10.20
CA ASN A 46 -5.13 16.93 -10.75
C ASN A 46 -3.93 16.63 -9.83
N GLN A 47 -4.04 16.95 -8.54
CA GLN A 47 -3.09 16.59 -7.51
C GLN A 47 -3.72 15.68 -6.46
N TRP A 48 -3.08 14.57 -6.16
CA TRP A 48 -3.51 13.67 -5.11
C TRP A 48 -3.11 14.21 -3.72
N THR A 49 -4.08 14.17 -2.82
CA THR A 49 -3.94 14.63 -1.44
C THR A 49 -4.46 13.54 -0.50
N LEU A 50 -3.77 13.30 0.61
CA LEU A 50 -4.25 12.40 1.66
C LEU A 50 -5.04 13.19 2.70
N ASN A 51 -6.14 12.62 3.19
CA ASN A 51 -6.91 13.17 4.31
C ASN A 51 -6.07 13.27 5.60
N GLU A 52 -5.22 12.27 5.82
CA GLU A 52 -4.29 12.13 6.92
C GLU A 52 -3.00 11.51 6.40
N VAL A 53 -1.86 12.00 6.90
CA VAL A 53 -0.54 11.47 6.57
C VAL A 53 0.06 10.82 7.83
N PRO A 54 -0.34 9.58 8.14
CA PRO A 54 0.21 8.85 9.27
C PRO A 54 1.69 8.55 9.05
N THR A 55 2.43 8.39 10.13
CA THR A 55 3.86 8.07 10.08
C THR A 55 4.08 6.81 9.25
N GLY A 56 5.01 6.85 8.29
CA GLY A 56 5.31 5.72 7.41
C GLY A 56 4.40 5.60 6.19
N ILE A 57 3.38 6.44 6.02
CA ILE A 57 2.56 6.49 4.81
C ILE A 57 2.79 7.82 4.09
N SER A 58 2.86 7.78 2.77
CA SER A 58 3.06 8.96 1.92
C SER A 58 2.34 8.78 0.59
N ILE A 59 1.96 9.87 -0.07
CA ILE A 59 1.32 9.84 -1.39
C ILE A 59 2.10 10.70 -2.38
N ASP A 60 2.25 10.21 -3.61
CA ASP A 60 2.72 11.00 -4.74
C ASP A 60 1.58 11.86 -5.29
N ASN A 61 1.77 13.18 -5.32
CA ASN A 61 0.72 14.11 -5.73
C ASN A 61 0.42 14.02 -7.24
N MET A 62 1.37 13.56 -8.06
CA MET A 62 1.17 13.50 -9.51
C MET A 62 0.38 12.26 -9.92
N ASN A 63 0.73 11.09 -9.39
CA ASN A 63 0.17 9.81 -9.82
C ASN A 63 -0.74 9.16 -8.79
N GLY A 64 -0.79 9.69 -7.56
CA GLY A 64 -1.58 9.12 -6.47
C GLY A 64 -0.96 7.87 -5.85
N ALA A 65 0.33 7.63 -6.10
CA ALA A 65 1.04 6.47 -5.59
C ALA A 65 1.18 6.58 -4.06
N VAL A 66 0.40 5.81 -3.32
CA VAL A 66 0.44 5.72 -1.86
C VAL A 66 1.47 4.68 -1.46
N THR A 67 2.56 5.11 -0.84
CA THR A 67 3.58 4.23 -0.27
C THR A 67 3.30 4.04 1.21
N VAL A 68 3.17 2.79 1.63
CA VAL A 68 2.88 2.33 2.98
C VAL A 68 4.08 1.55 3.49
N ASN A 69 4.89 2.17 4.34
CA ASN A 69 6.09 1.58 4.91
C ASN A 69 5.78 0.81 6.21
N TYR A 70 6.52 -0.27 6.50
CA TYR A 70 6.42 -1.02 7.75
C TYR A 70 6.58 -0.17 9.03
N GLN A 71 7.18 1.01 8.96
CA GLN A 71 7.24 1.91 10.12
C GLN A 71 5.85 2.41 10.56
N GLY A 72 4.90 2.47 9.62
CA GLY A 72 3.54 2.94 9.83
C GLY A 72 2.49 1.85 9.96
N VAL A 73 2.86 0.61 9.68
CA VAL A 73 1.94 -0.53 9.63
C VAL A 73 2.57 -1.77 10.26
N GLN A 74 1.74 -2.69 10.73
CA GLN A 74 2.24 -3.94 11.27
C GLN A 74 2.68 -4.88 10.13
N ASN A 75 3.97 -5.26 10.13
CA ASN A 75 4.52 -6.25 9.20
C ASN A 75 3.70 -7.55 9.17
N GLY A 76 3.48 -8.11 7.98
CA GLY A 76 2.65 -9.31 7.81
C GLY A 76 1.14 -9.05 7.85
N SER A 77 0.71 -7.81 8.06
CA SER A 77 -0.72 -7.46 8.04
C SER A 77 -1.23 -7.28 6.61
N GLU A 78 -2.55 -7.39 6.46
CA GLU A 78 -3.22 -7.11 5.21
C GLU A 78 -3.45 -5.59 5.03
N VAL A 79 -3.21 -5.11 3.82
CA VAL A 79 -3.52 -3.77 3.35
C VAL A 79 -4.51 -3.91 2.20
N SER A 80 -5.62 -3.20 2.27
CA SER A 80 -6.63 -3.15 1.21
C SER A 80 -6.75 -1.73 0.66
N ALA A 81 -6.93 -1.60 -0.64
CA ALA A 81 -7.08 -0.34 -1.33
C ALA A 81 -8.24 -0.42 -2.32
N SER A 82 -9.14 0.56 -2.29
CA SER A 82 -10.24 0.66 -3.24
C SER A 82 -10.28 2.07 -3.83
N GLU A 83 -10.80 2.21 -5.04
CA GLU A 83 -10.88 3.50 -5.73
C GLU A 83 -12.27 3.74 -6.31
N THR A 84 -12.72 4.99 -6.33
CA THR A 84 -14.04 5.39 -6.80
C THR A 84 -13.90 6.62 -7.71
N HIS A 85 -14.73 6.66 -8.75
CA HIS A 85 -14.79 7.78 -9.69
C HIS A 85 -16.14 8.49 -9.59
N GLY A 86 -16.16 9.70 -9.03
CA GLY A 86 -17.39 10.46 -8.81
C GLY A 86 -18.47 9.68 -8.04
N ASN A 87 -19.66 9.56 -8.65
CA ASN A 87 -20.81 8.81 -8.14
C ASN A 87 -20.89 7.37 -8.67
N SER A 88 -19.84 6.87 -9.32
CA SER A 88 -19.79 5.49 -9.81
C SER A 88 -19.57 4.51 -8.67
N ASP A 89 -19.88 3.24 -8.92
CA ASP A 89 -19.54 2.15 -8.02
C ASP A 89 -18.03 2.13 -7.70
N ALA A 90 -17.72 1.66 -6.50
CA ALA A 90 -16.34 1.42 -6.11
C ALA A 90 -15.72 0.35 -7.02
N SER A 91 -14.49 0.62 -7.42
CA SER A 91 -13.64 -0.35 -8.10
C SER A 91 -13.37 -1.56 -7.19
N PRO A 92 -12.98 -2.70 -7.78
CA PRO A 92 -12.56 -3.85 -6.98
C PRO A 92 -11.45 -3.43 -6.02
N GLU A 93 -11.57 -3.88 -4.77
CA GLU A 93 -10.52 -3.69 -3.78
C GLU A 93 -9.29 -4.53 -4.15
N ALA A 94 -8.14 -3.88 -4.16
CA ALA A 94 -6.85 -4.55 -4.24
C ALA A 94 -6.36 -4.83 -2.82
N ARG A 95 -5.97 -6.07 -2.56
CA ARG A 95 -5.52 -6.52 -1.24
C ARG A 95 -4.10 -7.05 -1.39
N ALA A 96 -3.22 -6.63 -0.49
CA ALA A 96 -1.85 -7.12 -0.43
C ALA A 96 -1.41 -7.27 1.02
N ASN A 97 -0.56 -8.26 1.27
CA ASN A 97 0.04 -8.42 2.57
C ASN A 97 1.30 -7.56 2.64
N VAL A 98 1.54 -6.90 3.76
CA VAL A 98 2.81 -6.22 4.00
C VAL A 98 3.85 -7.31 4.17
N PRO A 99 4.89 -7.35 3.33
CA PRO A 99 5.93 -8.35 3.52
C PRO A 99 6.52 -8.21 4.91
N VAL A 100 6.63 -9.35 5.60
CA VAL A 100 7.45 -9.39 6.80
C VAL A 100 8.86 -9.08 6.36
N LYS A 101 9.58 -8.27 7.13
CA LYS A 101 11.01 -8.08 6.87
C LYS A 101 11.68 -9.42 7.14
N GLU A 102 11.78 -10.26 6.11
CA GLU A 102 12.56 -11.48 6.20
C GLU A 102 13.97 -11.04 6.53
N ALA A 103 14.51 -11.56 7.64
CA ALA A 103 15.95 -11.53 7.82
C ALA A 103 16.50 -12.30 6.63
N THR A 104 17.09 -11.58 5.68
CA THR A 104 17.83 -12.06 4.50
C THR A 104 17.90 -13.58 4.44
N PRO A 105 17.30 -14.25 3.43
CA PRO A 105 17.39 -15.70 3.34
C PRO A 105 18.85 -16.10 3.49
N LYS A 106 19.17 -16.95 4.47
CA LYS A 106 20.52 -17.45 4.65
C LYS A 106 20.95 -18.00 3.28
N ALA A 107 22.06 -17.47 2.76
CA ALA A 107 22.60 -17.87 1.48
C ALA A 107 22.55 -19.41 1.34
N PRO A 108 22.22 -19.95 0.16
CA PRO A 108 22.14 -21.39 -0.02
C PRO A 108 23.47 -22.01 0.40
N THR A 109 23.45 -22.87 1.41
CA THR A 109 24.59 -23.73 1.69
C THR A 109 24.62 -24.78 0.57
N ILE A 110 25.38 -24.49 -0.48
CA ILE A 110 25.75 -25.48 -1.49
C ILE A 110 26.67 -26.47 -0.77
N ILE A 111 26.12 -27.59 -0.30
CA ILE A 111 26.88 -28.80 -0.02
C ILE A 111 26.69 -29.71 -1.22
N SER A 112 27.59 -29.54 -2.18
CA SER A 112 27.91 -30.56 -3.18
C SER A 112 28.67 -31.70 -2.52
N ASP A 113 28.53 -32.90 -3.10
CA ASP A 113 29.29 -34.15 -2.86
C ASP A 113 28.96 -34.89 -1.54
N GLU A 114 28.79 -36.21 -1.50
CA GLU A 114 29.25 -37.34 -2.34
C GLU A 114 28.30 -38.54 -2.16
#